data_AF-A0A934F164-F1
#
_entry.id   AF-A0A934F164-F1
#
_cell.length_a   1.000
_cell.length_b   1.000
_cell.length_c   1.000
_cell.angle_alpha   90.00
_cell.angle_beta   90.00
_cell.angle_gamma   90.00
#
_symmetry.space_group_name_H-M   'P 1'
#
loop_
_entity.id
_entity.type
_entity.pdbx_description
1 polymer ?
#
loop_
_entity_poly.entity_id
_entity_poly.type
_entity_poly.pdbx_seq_one_letter_code
_entity_poly.pdbx_strand_id
1 'polypeptide(L)'
;MPAWLPPLEIDGLDCLLVLPEINWRRRPRLTAALAIDEAEGRTGIAARASDHHELRLALDYLYTLSAEAATQLHAALLALDPETRLALPLWPDKLPAADYLAERVWASQHWINLDTATGAYALDEEDGHPESVGLAICSLLERPKFTPKLRGLAEVVLRAEEDSPWESRVEIHALEQLVWNFEADWSTLPDDTSRWQLNRRRLGHGRLTARTGLEGATKRGQAASYTFRGRAELRRALTFWAGKRGPHGAFTVPLEYRPGWDGAPESVPSMQAHFAEETFALEYSTPEVARSRLAFTQDLLLAEGEPGQPRPSRAFLYKVWWEGSATVMAWTDWATAYTHAGIDYLPRIVEHKGSVETLRPGQSEWELLVYDFEGNPLRAFGRLARERRLNLEIRECDPAVADTAALVFSGEIKAAPSKGPIFTAKAALFGDALRFLVPQYYCQQGCNNVLGDELCGIDIEALKVAGTIAALDGVVVDITCASAAAADTYALGFAEFGAGDDLELRFVLRSAPIAGGQRLTVHRPLWSSAVAAAVALYPGCDQQYYGGCARYANQARFFGAPHKPDYIESVDSGVKSKVGK
;
A
#
# COMPACT_ATOMS: atom_id res chain seq x y z
N MET A 1 -10.67 -45.69 6.12
CA MET A 1 -11.20 -44.39 6.55
C MET A 1 -12.45 -44.63 7.38
N PRO A 2 -12.80 -43.76 8.34
CA PRO A 2 -14.07 -43.89 9.05
C PRO A 2 -15.26 -43.72 8.09
N ALA A 3 -16.40 -44.32 8.40
CA ALA A 3 -17.60 -44.30 7.55
C ALA A 3 -18.13 -42.87 7.28
N TRP A 4 -17.77 -41.89 8.11
CA TRP A 4 -18.15 -40.48 7.99
C TRP A 4 -17.13 -39.62 7.22
N LEU A 5 -16.05 -40.21 6.69
CA LEU A 5 -15.12 -39.61 5.71
C LEU A 5 -14.91 -40.52 4.50
N PRO A 6 -15.98 -40.88 3.76
CA PRO A 6 -15.81 -41.68 2.57
C PRO A 6 -15.17 -40.84 1.45
N PRO A 7 -14.22 -41.41 0.68
CA PRO A 7 -13.83 -40.82 -0.59
C PRO A 7 -15.01 -40.91 -1.56
N LEU A 8 -15.15 -39.90 -2.40
CA LEU A 8 -16.23 -39.77 -3.38
C LEU A 8 -15.65 -39.18 -4.66
N GLU A 9 -16.16 -39.58 -5.81
CA GLU A 9 -15.85 -38.94 -7.09
C GLU A 9 -17.08 -38.14 -7.52
N ILE A 10 -16.96 -36.82 -7.65
CA ILE A 10 -18.01 -35.93 -8.15
C ILE A 10 -17.47 -35.23 -9.39
N ASP A 11 -18.13 -35.40 -10.53
CA ASP A 11 -17.74 -34.80 -11.81
C ASP A 11 -16.24 -34.99 -12.18
N GLY A 12 -15.71 -36.18 -11.87
CA GLY A 12 -14.31 -36.53 -12.11
C GLY A 12 -13.31 -35.92 -11.13
N LEU A 13 -13.79 -35.24 -10.08
CA LEU A 13 -12.96 -34.75 -8.97
C LEU A 13 -12.99 -35.73 -7.79
N ASP A 14 -11.79 -36.10 -7.33
CA ASP A 14 -11.64 -36.77 -6.05
C ASP A 14 -12.04 -35.82 -4.92
N CYS A 15 -13.06 -36.21 -4.17
CA CYS A 15 -13.63 -35.48 -3.06
C CYS A 15 -13.57 -36.32 -1.77
N LEU A 16 -13.32 -35.65 -0.64
CA LEU A 16 -13.53 -36.21 0.69
C LEU A 16 -14.82 -35.67 1.28
N LEU A 17 -15.81 -36.54 1.48
CA LEU A 17 -17.11 -36.16 2.06
C LEU A 17 -16.99 -36.00 3.58
N VAL A 18 -17.41 -34.86 4.14
CA VAL A 18 -17.35 -34.59 5.58
C VAL A 18 -18.75 -34.64 6.19
N LEU A 19 -19.15 -35.82 6.67
CA LEU A 19 -20.50 -36.09 7.20
C LEU A 19 -20.81 -35.73 8.67
N PRO A 20 -19.86 -35.46 9.58
CA PRO A 20 -20.23 -35.13 10.95
C PRO A 20 -21.17 -33.92 11.01
N GLU A 21 -22.23 -33.99 11.80
CA GLU A 21 -23.11 -32.84 11.99
C GLU A 21 -22.36 -31.69 12.67
N ILE A 22 -22.67 -30.47 12.24
CA ILE A 22 -22.13 -29.25 12.83
C ILE A 22 -22.71 -29.00 14.23
N ASN A 23 -21.88 -28.40 15.08
CA ASN A 23 -22.28 -27.92 16.38
C ASN A 23 -22.99 -26.56 16.28
N TRP A 24 -24.31 -26.60 16.31
CA TRP A 24 -25.21 -25.44 16.31
C TRP A 24 -25.04 -24.47 17.50
N ARG A 25 -24.28 -24.81 18.55
CA ARG A 25 -23.94 -23.85 19.62
C ARG A 25 -23.17 -22.66 19.10
N ARG A 26 -22.34 -22.86 18.07
CA ARG A 26 -21.81 -21.77 17.27
C ARG A 26 -22.63 -21.74 15.99
N ARG A 27 -23.30 -20.61 15.76
CA ARG A 27 -24.13 -20.39 14.57
C ARG A 27 -23.27 -20.68 13.33
N PRO A 28 -23.62 -21.66 12.49
CA PRO A 28 -22.90 -21.87 11.24
C PRO A 28 -23.06 -20.63 10.39
N ARG A 29 -21.99 -20.25 9.71
CA ARG A 29 -21.96 -19.07 8.87
C ARG A 29 -21.69 -19.47 7.43
N LEU A 30 -22.62 -19.12 6.55
CA LEU A 30 -22.45 -19.20 5.10
C LEU A 30 -22.26 -17.78 4.57
N THR A 31 -21.29 -17.57 3.70
CA THR A 31 -21.07 -16.27 3.06
C THR A 31 -21.14 -16.47 1.56
N ALA A 32 -22.19 -15.93 0.94
CA ALA A 32 -22.28 -15.86 -0.51
C ALA A 32 -21.45 -14.66 -0.99
N ALA A 33 -20.59 -14.85 -1.97
CA ALA A 33 -19.83 -13.80 -2.63
C ALA A 33 -20.10 -13.85 -4.14
N LEU A 34 -20.15 -12.68 -4.78
CA LEU A 34 -20.09 -12.61 -6.23
C LEU A 34 -18.61 -12.58 -6.63
N ALA A 35 -18.14 -13.59 -7.36
CA ALA A 35 -16.75 -13.65 -7.79
C ALA A 35 -16.47 -12.50 -8.74
N ILE A 36 -15.31 -11.87 -8.54
CA ILE A 36 -14.79 -10.83 -9.41
C ILE A 36 -13.47 -11.36 -9.93
N ASP A 37 -13.47 -11.90 -11.15
CA ASP A 37 -12.21 -12.20 -11.80
C ASP A 37 -11.48 -10.89 -12.11
N GLU A 38 -10.25 -10.77 -11.62
CA GLU A 38 -9.35 -9.70 -12.01
C GLU A 38 -8.75 -10.05 -13.38
N ALA A 39 -9.42 -9.67 -14.46
CA ALA A 39 -8.82 -9.73 -15.79
C ALA A 39 -7.71 -8.66 -15.91
N GLU A 40 -6.50 -9.08 -16.25
CA GLU A 40 -5.41 -8.17 -16.56
C GLU A 40 -5.72 -7.44 -17.88
N GLY A 41 -6.08 -6.16 -17.80
CA GLY A 41 -6.39 -5.36 -18.97
C GLY A 41 -5.19 -5.27 -19.92
N ARG A 42 -5.44 -5.26 -21.25
CA ARG A 42 -4.41 -5.14 -22.31
C ARG A 42 -3.49 -3.90 -22.21
N THR A 43 -3.76 -2.98 -21.29
CA THR A 43 -2.97 -1.76 -21.02
C THR A 43 -2.06 -1.87 -19.79
N GLY A 44 -2.03 -3.02 -19.08
CA GLY A 44 -1.27 -3.19 -17.84
C GLY A 44 -1.81 -2.39 -16.65
N ILE A 45 -2.99 -1.78 -16.79
CA ILE A 45 -3.76 -1.18 -15.70
C ILE A 45 -4.93 -2.13 -15.45
N ALA A 46 -4.99 -2.68 -14.23
CA ALA A 46 -6.08 -3.57 -13.81
C ALA A 46 -7.42 -2.83 -13.88
N ALA A 47 -8.12 -2.99 -15.01
CA ALA A 47 -9.52 -2.60 -15.13
C ALA A 47 -10.33 -3.81 -14.63
N ARG A 48 -10.87 -3.69 -13.42
CA ARG A 48 -11.82 -4.67 -12.90
C ARG A 48 -13.12 -4.55 -13.68
N ALA A 49 -13.25 -5.31 -14.76
CA ALA A 49 -14.54 -5.63 -15.34
C ALA A 49 -15.05 -6.87 -14.61
N SER A 50 -16.18 -6.74 -13.88
CA SER A 50 -16.94 -7.89 -13.39
C SER A 50 -17.54 -8.56 -14.63
N ASP A 51 -16.75 -9.41 -15.28
CA ASP A 51 -17.19 -10.08 -16.50
C ASP A 51 -17.96 -11.38 -16.21
N HIS A 52 -18.04 -11.83 -14.94
CA HIS A 52 -18.86 -13.00 -14.58
C HIS A 52 -19.68 -12.80 -13.29
N HIS A 53 -20.93 -13.30 -13.31
CA HIS A 53 -21.96 -13.22 -12.25
C HIS A 53 -21.90 -14.41 -11.28
N GLU A 54 -20.70 -14.83 -10.93
CA GLU A 54 -20.51 -16.14 -10.32
C GLU A 54 -20.77 -16.07 -8.82
N LEU A 55 -21.74 -16.85 -8.33
CA LEU A 55 -21.91 -17.03 -6.90
C LEU A 55 -20.84 -18.01 -6.39
N ARG A 56 -20.18 -17.68 -5.29
CA ARG A 56 -19.34 -18.62 -4.51
C ARG A 56 -19.78 -18.63 -3.06
N LEU A 57 -19.79 -19.81 -2.45
CA LEU A 57 -20.09 -19.97 -1.04
C LEU A 57 -18.84 -20.21 -0.20
N ALA A 58 -18.68 -19.44 0.87
CA ALA A 58 -17.74 -19.75 1.93
C ALA A 58 -18.47 -20.29 3.18
N LEU A 59 -18.01 -21.42 3.70
CA LEU A 59 -18.59 -22.16 4.82
C LEU A 59 -17.66 -22.04 6.04
N ASP A 60 -18.14 -21.48 7.16
CA ASP A 60 -17.46 -21.47 8.47
C ASP A 60 -18.26 -22.34 9.45
N TYR A 61 -17.77 -23.56 9.65
CA TYR A 61 -18.41 -24.59 10.47
C TYR A 61 -17.60 -24.90 11.72
N LEU A 62 -18.33 -25.18 12.80
CA LEU A 62 -17.78 -25.74 14.03
C LEU A 62 -18.29 -27.16 14.17
N TYR A 63 -17.40 -28.13 14.28
CA TYR A 63 -17.74 -29.51 14.62
C TYR A 63 -17.40 -29.78 16.08
N THR A 64 -18.14 -30.68 16.72
CA THR A 64 -17.78 -31.24 18.04
C THR A 64 -17.68 -32.74 17.90
N LEU A 65 -16.44 -33.22 17.87
CA LEU A 65 -16.10 -34.60 17.58
C LEU A 65 -15.52 -35.26 18.83
N SER A 66 -15.56 -36.59 18.90
CA SER A 66 -14.72 -37.32 19.86
C SER A 66 -13.24 -37.07 19.55
N ALA A 67 -12.35 -37.22 20.54
CA ALA A 67 -10.92 -37.03 20.35
C ALA A 67 -10.36 -37.98 19.28
N GLU A 68 -10.90 -39.20 19.21
CA GLU A 68 -10.58 -40.17 18.16
C GLU A 68 -11.02 -39.67 16.77
N ALA A 69 -12.29 -39.25 16.63
CA ALA A 69 -12.80 -38.74 15.37
C ALA A 69 -12.08 -37.46 14.91
N ALA A 70 -11.76 -36.54 15.83
CA ALA A 70 -10.97 -35.36 15.53
C ALA A 70 -9.55 -35.71 15.06
N THR A 71 -8.93 -36.74 15.66
CA THR A 71 -7.61 -37.23 15.23
C THR A 71 -7.69 -37.86 13.84
N GLN A 72 -8.74 -38.63 13.55
CA GLN A 72 -8.98 -39.21 12.23
C GLN A 72 -9.23 -38.13 11.16
N LEU A 73 -10.03 -37.11 11.47
CA LEU A 73 -10.25 -35.96 10.57
C LEU A 73 -8.94 -35.21 10.32
N HIS A 74 -8.16 -34.92 11.36
CA HIS A 74 -6.87 -34.25 11.20
C HIS A 74 -5.91 -35.07 10.33
N ALA A 75 -5.83 -36.38 10.54
CA ALA A 75 -5.00 -37.27 9.73
C ALA A 75 -5.48 -37.34 8.27
N ALA A 76 -6.79 -37.43 8.03
CA ALA A 76 -7.35 -37.43 6.69
C ALA A 76 -7.04 -36.12 5.95
N LEU A 77 -7.27 -34.97 6.60
CA LEU A 77 -6.99 -33.66 6.01
C LEU A 77 -5.49 -33.42 5.73
N LEU A 78 -4.60 -33.98 6.54
CA LEU A 78 -3.14 -33.93 6.30
C LEU A 78 -2.70 -34.85 5.15
N ALA A 79 -3.48 -35.87 4.84
CA ALA A 79 -3.18 -36.84 3.80
C ALA A 79 -3.87 -36.49 2.46
N LEU A 80 -4.67 -35.41 2.40
CA LEU A 80 -5.31 -34.97 1.17
C LEU A 80 -4.27 -34.55 0.14
N ASP A 81 -4.44 -35.03 -1.09
CA ASP A 81 -3.74 -34.48 -2.23
C ASP A 81 -4.19 -33.01 -2.44
N PRO A 82 -3.30 -32.08 -2.84
CA PRO A 82 -3.70 -30.72 -3.20
C PRO A 82 -4.83 -30.64 -4.25
N GLU A 83 -5.01 -31.67 -5.08
CA GLU A 83 -6.09 -31.77 -6.05
C GLU A 83 -7.40 -32.31 -5.43
N THR A 84 -7.34 -33.04 -4.31
CA THR A 84 -8.55 -33.55 -3.64
C THR A 84 -9.35 -32.40 -3.02
N ARG A 85 -10.65 -32.37 -3.31
CA ARG A 85 -11.59 -31.38 -2.76
C ARG A 85 -12.34 -31.92 -1.54
N LEU A 86 -13.02 -31.03 -0.82
CA LEU A 86 -13.93 -31.40 0.27
C LEU A 86 -15.37 -31.32 -0.24
N ALA A 87 -16.13 -32.40 -0.15
CA ALA A 87 -17.58 -32.34 -0.31
C ALA A 87 -18.19 -32.01 1.06
N LEU A 88 -18.67 -30.79 1.24
CA LEU A 88 -19.25 -30.32 2.50
C LEU A 88 -20.76 -30.20 2.40
N PRO A 89 -21.53 -30.85 3.29
CA PRO A 89 -22.97 -30.65 3.35
C PRO A 89 -23.33 -29.20 3.73
N LEU A 90 -24.31 -28.64 3.04
CA LEU A 90 -24.95 -27.38 3.37
C LEU A 90 -25.91 -27.61 4.54
N TRP A 91 -25.38 -27.89 5.73
CA TRP A 91 -26.15 -28.26 6.93
C TRP A 91 -27.33 -27.35 7.26
N PRO A 92 -27.25 -26.01 7.09
CA PRO A 92 -28.42 -25.16 7.28
C PRO A 92 -29.58 -25.46 6.31
N ASP A 93 -29.29 -26.10 5.19
CA ASP A 93 -30.24 -26.47 4.14
C ASP A 93 -30.72 -27.94 4.22
N LYS A 94 -30.40 -28.66 5.30
CA LYS A 94 -30.92 -30.00 5.55
C LYS A 94 -32.45 -29.97 5.69
N LEU A 95 -33.15 -30.79 4.93
CA LEU A 95 -34.62 -30.87 4.87
C LEU A 95 -35.08 -32.32 4.80
N PRO A 96 -36.37 -32.61 5.12
CA PRO A 96 -36.99 -33.86 4.72
C PRO A 96 -36.85 -34.06 3.21
N ALA A 97 -36.56 -35.28 2.77
CA ALA A 97 -36.26 -35.57 1.36
C ALA A 97 -37.41 -35.16 0.41
N ALA A 98 -38.66 -35.32 0.86
CA ALA A 98 -39.85 -34.91 0.11
C ALA A 98 -39.96 -33.39 -0.11
N ASP A 99 -39.38 -32.58 0.77
CA ASP A 99 -39.49 -31.11 0.74
C ASP A 99 -38.24 -30.44 0.16
N TYR A 100 -37.12 -31.17 0.08
CA TYR A 100 -35.81 -30.61 -0.26
C TYR A 100 -35.82 -29.84 -1.58
N LEU A 101 -36.32 -30.45 -2.67
CA LEU A 101 -36.33 -29.78 -3.97
C LEU A 101 -37.18 -28.51 -3.98
N ALA A 102 -38.26 -28.43 -3.19
CA ALA A 102 -39.20 -27.30 -3.18
C ALA A 102 -38.79 -26.20 -2.19
N GLU A 103 -38.13 -26.56 -1.09
CA GLU A 103 -37.86 -25.66 0.04
C GLU A 103 -36.39 -25.32 0.28
N ARG A 104 -35.45 -25.99 -0.40
CA ARG A 104 -34.01 -25.69 -0.30
C ARG A 104 -33.73 -24.22 -0.59
N VAL A 105 -32.79 -23.64 0.14
CA VAL A 105 -32.30 -22.27 -0.07
C VAL A 105 -31.24 -22.25 -1.17
N TRP A 106 -30.43 -23.29 -1.24
CA TRP A 106 -29.34 -23.45 -2.18
C TRP A 106 -29.67 -24.55 -3.18
N ALA A 107 -29.60 -24.22 -4.46
CA ALA A 107 -29.76 -25.16 -5.56
C ALA A 107 -28.40 -25.80 -5.88
N SER A 108 -27.96 -26.72 -5.03
CA SER A 108 -26.81 -27.58 -5.33
C SER A 108 -27.14 -28.57 -6.44
N GLN A 109 -26.16 -28.87 -7.28
CA GLN A 109 -26.27 -29.86 -8.35
C GLN A 109 -26.14 -31.28 -7.81
N HIS A 110 -25.36 -31.43 -6.74
CA HIS A 110 -25.24 -32.67 -5.98
C HIS A 110 -25.89 -32.54 -4.61
N TRP A 111 -26.51 -33.61 -4.12
CA TRP A 111 -27.01 -33.70 -2.77
C TRP A 111 -26.89 -35.14 -2.25
N ILE A 112 -26.91 -35.28 -0.94
CA ILE A 112 -26.95 -36.59 -0.30
C ILE A 112 -28.28 -36.78 0.41
N ASN A 113 -28.79 -37.98 0.33
CA ASN A 113 -29.90 -38.49 1.11
C ASN A 113 -29.32 -39.18 2.33
N LEU A 114 -29.61 -38.66 3.53
CA LEU A 114 -28.98 -39.05 4.79
C LEU A 114 -29.99 -39.69 5.72
N ASP A 115 -29.66 -40.86 6.27
CA ASP A 115 -30.31 -41.38 7.46
C ASP A 115 -29.47 -41.02 8.69
N THR A 116 -29.91 -39.99 9.41
CA THR A 116 -29.21 -39.52 10.60
C THR A 116 -29.18 -40.51 11.76
N ALA A 117 -30.06 -41.52 11.77
CA ALA A 117 -30.04 -42.55 12.80
C ALA A 117 -28.92 -43.57 12.57
N THR A 118 -28.63 -43.91 11.31
CA THR A 118 -27.64 -44.94 10.95
C THR A 118 -26.33 -44.36 10.43
N GLY A 119 -26.33 -43.09 9.99
CA GLY A 119 -25.22 -42.46 9.27
C GLY A 119 -25.06 -42.97 7.83
N ALA A 120 -26.00 -43.78 7.33
CA ALA A 120 -26.03 -44.20 5.94
C ALA A 120 -26.40 -43.03 5.04
N TYR A 121 -25.80 -42.99 3.84
CA TYR A 121 -26.08 -41.96 2.86
C TYR A 121 -26.10 -42.55 1.45
N ALA A 122 -26.87 -41.91 0.57
CA ALA A 122 -26.87 -42.12 -0.88
C ALA A 122 -26.61 -40.78 -1.57
N LEU A 123 -25.84 -40.77 -2.67
CA LEU A 123 -25.53 -39.57 -3.44
C LEU A 123 -26.44 -39.48 -4.67
N ASP A 124 -27.07 -38.33 -4.91
CA ASP A 124 -27.85 -38.01 -6.12
C ASP A 124 -28.96 -39.01 -6.51
N GLU A 125 -29.36 -39.87 -5.58
CA GLU A 125 -30.43 -40.85 -5.76
C GLU A 125 -31.65 -40.42 -4.95
N GLU A 126 -32.87 -40.67 -5.45
CA GLU A 126 -34.13 -40.47 -4.71
C GLU A 126 -34.35 -41.52 -3.60
N ASP A 127 -33.27 -42.16 -3.16
CA ASP A 127 -33.28 -43.24 -2.20
C ASP A 127 -34.01 -42.81 -0.92
N GLY A 128 -34.92 -43.69 -0.45
CA GLY A 128 -35.93 -43.43 0.60
C GLY A 128 -35.42 -43.11 2.01
N HIS A 129 -34.24 -42.49 2.14
CA HIS A 129 -33.78 -41.84 3.34
C HIS A 129 -34.67 -40.63 3.68
N PRO A 130 -34.82 -40.32 4.98
CA PRO A 130 -35.77 -39.32 5.44
C PRO A 130 -35.34 -37.88 5.18
N GLU A 131 -34.04 -37.60 5.09
CA GLU A 131 -33.48 -36.25 4.98
C GLU A 131 -32.58 -36.12 3.75
N SER A 132 -32.57 -34.94 3.11
CA SER A 132 -31.65 -34.58 2.03
C SER A 132 -30.89 -33.31 2.38
N VAL A 133 -29.64 -33.21 1.93
CA VAL A 133 -28.80 -32.02 2.11
C VAL A 133 -27.89 -31.81 0.90
N GLY A 134 -27.84 -30.58 0.40
CA GLY A 134 -26.98 -30.20 -0.72
C GLY A 134 -25.51 -30.30 -0.39
N LEU A 135 -24.68 -30.61 -1.37
CA LEU A 135 -23.23 -30.61 -1.25
C LEU A 135 -22.63 -29.37 -1.92
N ALA A 136 -21.63 -28.79 -1.28
CA ALA A 136 -20.72 -27.83 -1.88
C ALA A 136 -19.33 -28.47 -2.01
N ILE A 137 -18.76 -28.47 -3.21
CA ILE A 137 -17.38 -28.91 -3.43
C ILE A 137 -16.47 -27.73 -3.11
N CYS A 138 -15.63 -27.90 -2.10
CA CYS A 138 -14.88 -26.81 -1.49
C CYS A 138 -13.39 -27.09 -1.41
N SER A 139 -12.60 -26.01 -1.38
CA SER A 139 -11.21 -25.99 -0.95
C SER A 139 -11.10 -25.39 0.45
N LEU A 140 -10.05 -25.74 1.20
CA LEU A 140 -9.81 -25.16 2.53
C LEU A 140 -9.22 -23.75 2.42
N LEU A 141 -9.86 -22.77 3.06
CA LEU A 141 -9.36 -21.38 3.12
C LEU A 141 -8.18 -21.23 4.08
N GLU A 142 -8.24 -21.92 5.22
CA GLU A 142 -7.17 -21.96 6.20
C GLU A 142 -7.06 -23.35 6.83
N ARG A 143 -5.90 -23.66 7.41
CA ARG A 143 -5.71 -24.90 8.16
C ARG A 143 -6.76 -24.99 9.29
N PRO A 144 -7.57 -26.07 9.37
CA PRO A 144 -8.58 -26.20 10.41
C PRO A 144 -7.98 -26.17 11.81
N LYS A 145 -8.70 -25.53 12.73
CA LYS A 145 -8.25 -25.34 14.12
C LYS A 145 -8.88 -26.39 15.02
N PHE A 146 -8.04 -27.26 15.58
CA PHE A 146 -8.44 -28.33 16.49
C PHE A 146 -8.21 -27.88 17.93
N THR A 147 -9.29 -27.75 18.71
CA THR A 147 -9.25 -27.33 20.11
C THR A 147 -9.75 -28.47 21.00
N PRO A 148 -8.86 -29.17 21.74
CA PRO A 148 -9.29 -30.22 22.64
C PRO A 148 -10.18 -29.64 23.74
N LYS A 149 -11.23 -30.38 24.11
CA LYS A 149 -12.15 -30.06 25.21
C LYS A 149 -12.11 -31.15 26.27
N LEU A 150 -12.67 -30.84 27.42
CA LEU A 150 -12.85 -31.82 28.50
C LEU A 150 -13.70 -33.00 28.03
N ARG A 151 -13.53 -34.16 28.67
CA ARG A 151 -14.28 -35.41 28.42
C ARG A 151 -14.03 -36.07 27.06
N GLY A 152 -12.82 -35.90 26.50
CA GLY A 152 -12.43 -36.59 25.27
C GLY A 152 -13.18 -36.09 24.03
N LEU A 153 -13.63 -34.83 24.04
CA LEU A 153 -14.19 -34.15 22.87
C LEU A 153 -13.16 -33.17 22.31
N ALA A 154 -13.31 -32.79 21.04
CA ALA A 154 -12.56 -31.72 20.41
C ALA A 154 -13.50 -30.86 19.56
N GLU A 155 -13.29 -29.55 19.62
CA GLU A 155 -13.92 -28.60 18.72
C GLU A 155 -13.02 -28.43 17.49
N VAL A 156 -13.60 -28.54 16.29
CA VAL A 156 -12.89 -28.35 15.03
C VAL A 156 -13.53 -27.19 14.29
N VAL A 157 -12.78 -26.11 14.07
CA VAL A 157 -13.21 -25.01 13.20
C VAL A 157 -12.69 -25.27 11.80
N LEU A 158 -13.59 -25.46 10.86
CA LEU A 158 -13.30 -25.70 9.45
C LEU A 158 -13.84 -24.54 8.64
N ARG A 159 -12.98 -23.93 7.83
CA ARG A 159 -13.33 -22.87 6.90
C ARG A 159 -12.96 -23.31 5.50
N ALA A 160 -13.96 -23.32 4.63
CA ALA A 160 -13.81 -23.74 3.26
C ALA A 160 -14.54 -22.78 2.34
N GLU A 161 -14.09 -22.70 1.10
CA GLU A 161 -14.70 -21.91 0.04
C GLU A 161 -15.00 -22.85 -1.12
N GLU A 162 -16.16 -22.65 -1.72
CA GLU A 162 -16.61 -23.38 -2.90
C GLU A 162 -15.58 -23.22 -4.03
N ASP A 163 -15.13 -24.37 -4.51
CA ASP A 163 -14.20 -24.53 -5.63
C ASP A 163 -14.76 -25.61 -6.57
N SER A 164 -16.08 -25.57 -6.77
CA SER A 164 -16.81 -26.50 -7.62
C SER A 164 -16.56 -26.18 -9.10
N PRO A 165 -16.45 -27.20 -9.98
CA PRO A 165 -16.56 -27.02 -11.42
C PRO A 165 -17.84 -26.26 -11.77
N TRP A 166 -17.84 -25.58 -12.92
CA TRP A 166 -18.94 -24.70 -13.32
C TRP A 166 -20.30 -25.42 -13.27
N GLU A 167 -20.36 -26.63 -13.79
CA GLU A 167 -21.53 -27.51 -13.84
C GLU A 167 -22.02 -27.98 -12.47
N SER A 168 -21.19 -27.95 -11.43
CA SER A 168 -21.50 -28.47 -10.08
C SER A 168 -21.74 -27.36 -9.05
N ARG A 169 -21.73 -26.10 -9.48
CA ARG A 169 -21.81 -24.95 -8.58
C ARG A 169 -23.13 -24.87 -7.84
N VAL A 170 -23.05 -24.34 -6.63
CA VAL A 170 -24.20 -24.10 -5.79
C VAL A 170 -24.85 -22.78 -6.19
N GLU A 171 -26.07 -22.86 -6.71
CA GLU A 171 -26.86 -21.68 -7.04
C GLU A 171 -27.80 -21.29 -5.88
N ILE A 172 -28.44 -20.12 -5.99
CA ILE A 172 -29.57 -19.78 -5.11
C ILE A 172 -30.81 -20.45 -5.69
N HIS A 173 -31.58 -21.16 -4.86
CA HIS A 173 -32.92 -21.57 -5.25
C HIS A 173 -33.79 -20.30 -5.37
N ALA A 174 -33.88 -19.76 -6.58
CA ALA A 174 -34.40 -18.43 -6.79
C ALA A 174 -35.89 -18.32 -6.39
N LEU A 175 -36.24 -17.22 -5.73
CA LEU A 175 -37.62 -16.83 -5.49
C LEU A 175 -37.74 -15.33 -5.77
N GLU A 176 -38.65 -14.98 -6.68
CA GLU A 176 -38.76 -13.62 -7.20
C GLU A 176 -38.96 -12.58 -6.07
N GLN A 177 -38.14 -11.53 -6.13
CA GLN A 177 -38.23 -10.39 -5.23
C GLN A 177 -37.77 -9.14 -5.99
N LEU A 178 -38.68 -8.18 -6.19
CA LEU A 178 -38.39 -6.98 -7.00
C LEU A 178 -38.06 -5.73 -6.17
N VAL A 179 -38.49 -5.70 -4.90
CA VAL A 179 -38.37 -4.53 -4.01
C VAL A 179 -37.75 -4.96 -2.68
N TRP A 180 -36.90 -4.15 -2.06
CA TRP A 180 -36.41 -4.46 -0.71
C TRP A 180 -37.48 -4.11 0.33
N ASN A 181 -38.13 -5.13 0.92
CA ASN A 181 -39.21 -4.96 1.90
C ASN A 181 -38.97 -5.75 3.22
N PHE A 182 -37.73 -6.09 3.51
CA PHE A 182 -37.35 -6.78 4.74
C PHE A 182 -37.23 -5.80 5.90
N GLU A 183 -37.71 -6.20 7.08
CA GLU A 183 -37.66 -5.40 8.31
C GLU A 183 -36.31 -5.58 9.01
N ALA A 184 -35.69 -4.47 9.44
CA ALA A 184 -34.48 -4.51 10.24
C ALA A 184 -34.74 -5.11 11.64
N ASP A 185 -33.78 -5.88 12.14
CA ASP A 185 -33.77 -6.40 13.50
C ASP A 185 -33.33 -5.32 14.48
N TRP A 186 -34.32 -4.61 15.04
CA TRP A 186 -34.14 -3.53 16.01
C TRP A 186 -33.54 -3.96 17.35
N SER A 187 -33.29 -5.25 17.59
CA SER A 187 -32.52 -5.68 18.77
C SER A 187 -31.07 -5.19 18.73
N THR A 188 -30.56 -4.87 17.53
CA THR A 188 -29.29 -4.17 17.33
C THR A 188 -29.57 -2.85 16.64
N LEU A 189 -29.13 -1.74 17.23
CA LEU A 189 -29.30 -0.44 16.59
C LEU A 189 -28.57 -0.42 15.23
N PRO A 190 -29.17 0.17 14.18
CA PRO A 190 -28.46 0.42 12.92
C PRO A 190 -27.22 1.30 13.16
N ASP A 191 -26.11 0.96 12.49
CA ASP A 191 -24.90 1.78 12.51
C ASP A 191 -24.96 2.80 11.38
N ASP A 192 -24.51 4.02 11.67
CA ASP A 192 -24.18 5.00 10.64
C ASP A 192 -22.84 4.63 9.99
N THR A 193 -22.89 4.14 8.77
CA THR A 193 -21.69 3.84 7.96
C THR A 193 -21.37 4.95 6.97
N SER A 194 -21.97 6.14 7.16
CA SER A 194 -21.70 7.31 6.33
C SER A 194 -20.21 7.61 6.28
N ARG A 195 -19.68 7.57 5.07
CA ARG A 195 -18.28 7.90 4.82
C ARG A 195 -18.22 9.32 4.30
N TRP A 196 -17.58 10.18 5.08
CA TRP A 196 -17.03 11.42 4.54
C TRP A 196 -15.99 11.01 3.49
N GLN A 197 -16.26 11.26 2.21
CA GLN A 197 -15.37 10.86 1.10
C GLN A 197 -14.02 11.61 1.06
N LEU A 198 -13.64 12.30 2.14
CA LEU A 198 -12.31 12.89 2.28
C LEU A 198 -11.31 11.83 2.73
N ASN A 199 -10.98 10.88 1.85
CA ASN A 199 -9.74 10.12 1.95
C ASN A 199 -8.79 10.58 0.86
N ARG A 200 -7.94 11.56 1.19
CA ARG A 200 -7.04 12.21 0.23
C ARG A 200 -5.83 11.31 -0.04
N ARG A 201 -5.76 10.71 -1.22
CA ARG A 201 -4.51 10.19 -1.80
C ARG A 201 -4.42 10.67 -3.24
N ARG A 202 -3.47 11.56 -3.51
CA ARG A 202 -3.26 12.19 -4.83
C ARG A 202 -2.34 11.31 -5.65
N LEU A 203 -2.79 10.92 -6.84
CA LEU A 203 -1.97 10.43 -7.93
C LEU A 203 -2.26 11.33 -9.15
N GLY A 204 -1.38 12.33 -9.42
CA GLY A 204 -1.13 13.04 -10.71
C GLY A 204 -2.29 13.75 -11.43
N HIS A 205 -2.06 14.92 -12.02
CA HIS A 205 -3.12 15.66 -12.71
C HIS A 205 -3.38 15.39 -14.20
N GLY A 206 -2.72 14.47 -14.91
CA GLY A 206 -2.87 14.39 -16.39
C GLY A 206 -3.15 13.07 -17.08
N ARG A 207 -3.52 12.00 -16.39
CA ARG A 207 -4.04 10.80 -17.07
C ARG A 207 -5.35 10.37 -16.47
N LEU A 208 -6.24 9.91 -17.35
CA LEU A 208 -7.57 9.41 -17.03
C LEU A 208 -7.55 8.50 -15.79
N THR A 209 -8.51 8.78 -14.93
CA THR A 209 -8.85 8.16 -13.65
C THR A 209 -8.64 6.64 -13.59
N ALA A 210 -7.75 6.19 -12.70
CA ALA A 210 -8.16 5.12 -11.80
C ALA A 210 -8.81 5.79 -10.57
N ARG A 211 -10.12 6.02 -10.65
CA ARG A 211 -10.94 6.46 -9.52
C ARG A 211 -10.97 5.32 -8.50
N THR A 212 -10.40 5.52 -7.33
CA THR A 212 -10.91 4.89 -6.11
C THR A 212 -11.36 5.97 -5.14
N GLY A 213 -12.38 6.73 -5.58
CA GLY A 213 -13.05 7.73 -4.74
C GLY A 213 -13.48 8.94 -5.55
N LEU A 214 -14.77 8.98 -5.92
CA LEU A 214 -15.43 10.20 -6.35
C LEU A 214 -15.27 11.27 -5.25
N GLU A 215 -14.89 12.50 -5.58
CA GLU A 215 -15.32 13.66 -4.79
C GLU A 215 -16.82 13.81 -4.99
N GLY A 216 -17.60 13.14 -4.15
CA GLY A 216 -19.05 13.25 -4.08
C GLY A 216 -19.48 13.90 -2.77
N ALA A 217 -20.74 14.30 -2.70
CA ALA A 217 -21.38 14.62 -1.43
C ALA A 217 -21.21 13.45 -0.45
N THR A 218 -21.23 13.74 0.86
CA THR A 218 -21.17 12.71 1.92
C THR A 218 -22.10 11.56 1.56
N LYS A 219 -21.52 10.40 1.25
CA LYS A 219 -22.31 9.20 0.97
C LYS A 219 -22.87 8.76 2.31
N ARG A 220 -24.18 8.91 2.48
CA ARG A 220 -24.85 8.35 3.65
C ARG A 220 -24.78 6.85 3.54
N GLY A 221 -24.35 6.21 4.62
CA GLY A 221 -24.29 4.77 4.72
C GLY A 221 -25.06 4.36 5.95
N GLN A 222 -25.74 3.23 5.88
CA GLN A 222 -26.30 2.60 7.08
C GLN A 222 -25.98 1.11 7.05
N ALA A 223 -25.78 0.51 8.21
CA ALA A 223 -25.73 -0.95 8.35
C ALA A 223 -26.75 -1.40 9.38
N ALA A 224 -27.59 -2.35 9.01
CA ALA A 224 -28.62 -2.91 9.87
C ALA A 224 -28.50 -4.43 9.91
N SER A 225 -28.91 -5.01 11.03
CA SER A 225 -29.09 -6.45 11.15
C SER A 225 -30.46 -6.82 10.58
N TYR A 226 -30.58 -7.96 9.90
CA TYR A 226 -31.83 -8.52 9.40
C TYR A 226 -31.94 -9.96 9.91
N THR A 227 -33.11 -10.34 10.41
CA THR A 227 -33.41 -11.71 10.82
C THR A 227 -34.48 -12.27 9.90
N PHE A 228 -34.09 -13.20 9.04
CA PHE A 228 -35.00 -13.87 8.10
C PHE A 228 -35.63 -15.08 8.79
N ARG A 229 -36.96 -15.11 8.88
CA ARG A 229 -37.73 -16.13 9.60
C ARG A 229 -38.38 -17.07 8.60
N GLY A 230 -37.55 -17.91 7.98
CA GLY A 230 -37.99 -18.95 7.06
C GLY A 230 -37.20 -18.96 5.76
N ARG A 231 -37.21 -20.14 5.13
CA ARG A 231 -36.46 -20.43 3.89
C ARG A 231 -36.92 -19.59 2.71
N ALA A 232 -38.24 -19.37 2.57
CA ALA A 232 -38.78 -18.50 1.52
C ALA A 232 -38.30 -17.04 1.65
N GLU A 233 -38.19 -16.52 2.86
CA GLU A 233 -37.68 -15.17 3.10
C GLU A 233 -36.18 -15.07 2.79
N LEU A 234 -35.40 -16.06 3.21
CA LEU A 234 -33.97 -16.18 2.88
C LEU A 234 -33.73 -16.22 1.36
N ARG A 235 -34.49 -17.06 0.63
CA ARG A 235 -34.41 -17.14 -0.83
C ARG A 235 -34.69 -15.81 -1.51
N ARG A 236 -35.74 -15.09 -1.08
CA ARG A 236 -36.06 -13.76 -1.63
C ARG A 236 -34.95 -12.74 -1.37
N ALA A 237 -34.37 -12.75 -0.16
CA ALA A 237 -33.29 -11.83 0.19
C ALA A 237 -32.01 -12.10 -0.63
N LEU A 238 -31.61 -13.37 -0.73
CA LEU A 238 -30.47 -13.80 -1.54
C LEU A 238 -30.68 -13.54 -3.04
N THR A 239 -31.85 -13.89 -3.56
CA THR A 239 -32.22 -13.66 -4.98
C THR A 239 -32.20 -12.17 -5.29
N PHE A 240 -32.73 -11.32 -4.41
CA PHE A 240 -32.69 -9.88 -4.57
C PHE A 240 -31.26 -9.35 -4.59
N TRP A 241 -30.41 -9.78 -3.64
CA TRP A 241 -29.02 -9.35 -3.56
C TRP A 241 -28.20 -9.78 -4.79
N ALA A 242 -28.33 -11.04 -5.22
CA ALA A 242 -27.67 -11.56 -6.41
C ALA A 242 -28.18 -10.86 -7.68
N GLY A 243 -29.50 -10.63 -7.80
CA GLY A 243 -30.12 -9.91 -8.93
C GLY A 243 -29.71 -8.44 -9.02
N LYS A 244 -29.40 -7.79 -7.87
CA LYS A 244 -28.77 -6.46 -7.82
C LYS A 244 -27.27 -6.49 -8.02
N ARG A 245 -26.67 -7.66 -8.24
CA ARG A 245 -25.23 -7.85 -8.45
C ARG A 245 -24.44 -7.22 -7.30
N GLY A 246 -24.88 -7.45 -6.05
CA GLY A 246 -24.23 -6.89 -4.86
C GLY A 246 -24.18 -5.35 -4.90
N PRO A 247 -22.99 -4.71 -4.93
CA PRO A 247 -22.86 -3.26 -4.86
C PRO A 247 -23.19 -2.51 -6.15
N HIS A 248 -23.56 -3.19 -7.24
CA HIS A 248 -23.66 -2.56 -8.55
C HIS A 248 -25.07 -2.06 -8.92
N GLY A 249 -26.13 -2.72 -8.43
CA GLY A 249 -27.51 -2.39 -8.73
C GLY A 249 -28.14 -1.51 -7.67
N ALA A 250 -28.60 -0.32 -8.05
CA ALA A 250 -29.36 0.56 -7.16
C ALA A 250 -30.78 0.01 -6.86
N PHE A 251 -31.26 0.29 -5.65
CA PHE A 251 -32.63 0.03 -5.22
C PHE A 251 -33.02 0.96 -4.07
N THR A 252 -34.33 1.01 -3.82
CA THR A 252 -34.89 1.80 -2.73
C THR A 252 -34.85 1.01 -1.42
N VAL A 253 -34.26 1.58 -0.38
CA VAL A 253 -34.22 1.02 0.99
C VAL A 253 -34.74 2.04 1.99
N PRO A 254 -35.50 1.63 3.04
CA PRO A 254 -35.86 2.52 4.14
C PRO A 254 -34.61 3.05 4.86
N LEU A 255 -34.60 4.34 5.24
CA LEU A 255 -33.54 4.91 6.07
C LEU A 255 -33.82 4.57 7.54
N GLU A 256 -33.11 3.58 8.05
CA GLU A 256 -33.26 3.03 9.40
C GLU A 256 -32.64 3.94 10.48
N TYR A 257 -31.67 4.77 10.09
CA TYR A 257 -30.97 5.71 10.98
C TYR A 257 -31.29 7.17 10.63
N ARG A 258 -31.82 7.92 11.60
CA ARG A 258 -32.00 9.39 11.52
C ARG A 258 -31.23 10.09 12.65
N PRO A 259 -30.05 10.69 12.38
CA PRO A 259 -29.39 11.51 13.38
C PRO A 259 -30.18 12.83 13.56
N GLY A 260 -30.91 12.95 14.68
CA GLY A 260 -31.46 14.22 15.18
C GLY A 260 -32.76 14.70 14.56
N TRP A 261 -33.87 13.95 14.71
CA TRP A 261 -35.19 14.46 14.31
C TRP A 261 -36.23 14.43 15.45
N ASP A 262 -36.62 15.62 15.88
CA ASP A 262 -37.46 16.03 17.00
C ASP A 262 -38.93 16.24 16.56
N GLY A 263 -39.57 15.16 16.08
CA GLY A 263 -41.04 15.08 16.05
C GLY A 263 -41.78 15.55 14.78
N ALA A 264 -41.29 15.26 13.57
CA ALA A 264 -42.09 15.40 12.34
C ALA A 264 -42.42 14.01 11.72
N PRO A 265 -43.46 13.94 10.87
CA PRO A 265 -44.35 12.79 10.74
C PRO A 265 -43.72 11.48 10.20
N GLU A 266 -44.46 10.39 10.47
CA GLU A 266 -44.11 8.95 10.51
C GLU A 266 -43.66 8.29 9.19
N SER A 267 -43.51 9.00 8.06
CA SER A 267 -43.03 8.34 6.84
C SER A 267 -41.52 8.11 6.92
N VAL A 268 -41.08 6.86 7.11
CA VAL A 268 -39.66 6.48 7.04
C VAL A 268 -39.13 6.93 5.67
N PRO A 269 -38.13 7.83 5.60
CA PRO A 269 -37.66 8.32 4.32
C PRO A 269 -36.93 7.16 3.65
N SER A 270 -37.20 6.87 2.39
CA SER A 270 -36.40 5.91 1.65
C SER A 270 -35.21 6.59 0.97
N MET A 271 -34.09 5.88 0.81
CA MET A 271 -32.98 6.31 -0.04
C MET A 271 -32.78 5.34 -1.20
N GLN A 272 -32.34 5.85 -2.36
CA GLN A 272 -31.72 5.01 -3.39
C GLN A 272 -30.33 4.62 -2.90
N ALA A 273 -30.04 3.32 -2.85
CA ALA A 273 -28.79 2.78 -2.37
C ALA A 273 -28.41 1.51 -3.13
N HIS A 274 -27.14 1.12 -3.00
CA HIS A 274 -26.64 -0.20 -3.34
C HIS A 274 -26.15 -0.90 -2.06
N PHE A 275 -25.96 -2.22 -2.12
CA PHE A 275 -25.26 -2.93 -1.05
C PHE A 275 -23.83 -2.41 -0.93
N ALA A 276 -23.33 -2.18 0.27
CA ALA A 276 -21.97 -1.68 0.47
C ALA A 276 -20.90 -2.77 0.32
N GLU A 277 -21.31 -4.05 0.41
CA GLU A 277 -20.45 -5.22 0.38
C GLU A 277 -20.84 -6.16 -0.78
N GLU A 278 -19.83 -6.83 -1.33
CA GLU A 278 -19.94 -7.85 -2.38
C GLU A 278 -20.25 -9.24 -1.81
N THR A 279 -20.45 -9.33 -0.49
CA THR A 279 -20.71 -10.56 0.23
C THR A 279 -22.01 -10.47 0.99
N PHE A 280 -22.78 -11.56 1.01
CA PHE A 280 -23.97 -11.75 1.82
C PHE A 280 -23.71 -12.83 2.87
N ALA A 281 -23.36 -12.43 4.10
CA ALA A 281 -23.11 -13.34 5.20
C ALA A 281 -24.41 -13.71 5.94
N LEU A 282 -24.65 -15.01 6.11
CA LEU A 282 -25.78 -15.60 6.83
C LEU A 282 -25.28 -16.38 8.04
N GLU A 283 -25.68 -15.96 9.23
CA GLU A 283 -25.45 -16.66 10.49
C GLU A 283 -26.72 -17.37 10.94
N TYR A 284 -26.76 -18.69 10.83
CA TYR A 284 -27.96 -19.46 11.12
C TYR A 284 -28.09 -19.74 12.62
N SER A 285 -29.23 -19.35 13.20
CA SER A 285 -29.60 -19.77 14.55
C SER A 285 -30.33 -21.11 14.57
N THR A 286 -31.06 -21.41 13.50
CA THR A 286 -31.72 -22.69 13.21
C THR A 286 -31.64 -22.90 11.68
N PRO A 287 -31.96 -24.09 11.15
CA PRO A 287 -32.02 -24.31 9.69
C PRO A 287 -32.94 -23.32 8.95
N GLU A 288 -34.00 -22.83 9.60
CA GLU A 288 -34.97 -21.91 9.01
C GLU A 288 -34.70 -20.43 9.27
N VAL A 289 -33.93 -20.12 10.32
CA VAL A 289 -33.73 -18.74 10.79
C VAL A 289 -32.26 -18.37 10.70
N ALA A 290 -31.95 -17.39 9.85
CA ALA A 290 -30.62 -16.82 9.73
C ALA A 290 -30.64 -15.30 9.94
N ARG A 291 -29.51 -14.80 10.42
CA ARG A 291 -29.25 -13.37 10.59
C ARG A 291 -28.20 -12.91 9.59
N SER A 292 -28.38 -11.72 9.05
CA SER A 292 -27.37 -11.06 8.24
C SER A 292 -27.17 -9.64 8.73
N ARG A 293 -25.96 -9.12 8.60
CA ARG A 293 -25.68 -7.70 8.76
C ARG A 293 -25.42 -7.14 7.38
N LEU A 294 -26.32 -6.28 6.91
CA LEU A 294 -26.25 -5.70 5.57
C LEU A 294 -25.98 -4.21 5.69
N ALA A 295 -25.04 -3.74 4.89
CA ALA A 295 -24.72 -2.33 4.76
C ALA A 295 -25.24 -1.80 3.42
N PHE A 296 -25.81 -0.61 3.43
CA PHE A 296 -26.31 0.10 2.26
C PHE A 296 -25.57 1.42 2.15
N THR A 297 -25.13 1.75 0.94
CA THR A 297 -24.52 3.05 0.64
C THR A 297 -25.45 3.81 -0.28
N GLN A 298 -25.81 5.03 0.12
CA GLN A 298 -26.64 5.92 -0.67
C GLN A 298 -25.99 6.16 -2.04
N ASP A 299 -26.76 5.89 -3.08
CA ASP A 299 -26.49 6.47 -4.38
C ASP A 299 -26.90 7.93 -4.31
N LEU A 300 -25.94 8.80 -4.60
CA LEU A 300 -26.21 10.21 -4.78
C LEU A 300 -27.10 10.30 -6.02
N LEU A 301 -28.42 10.30 -5.79
CA LEU A 301 -29.38 10.93 -6.69
C LEU A 301 -28.87 12.36 -6.85
N LEU A 302 -28.14 12.58 -7.95
CA LEU A 302 -27.84 13.92 -8.43
C LEU A 302 -29.20 14.55 -8.72
N ALA A 303 -29.73 15.27 -7.74
CA ALA A 303 -30.84 16.17 -7.98
C ALA A 303 -30.43 17.09 -9.13
N GLU A 304 -31.32 17.19 -10.11
CA GLU A 304 -31.13 17.98 -11.32
C GLU A 304 -30.68 19.42 -10.98
N GLY A 305 -29.57 19.85 -11.59
CA GLY A 305 -29.01 21.22 -11.57
C GLY A 305 -27.63 21.35 -10.88
N GLU A 306 -26.47 21.41 -11.55
CA GLU A 306 -26.14 21.38 -12.97
C GLU A 306 -24.88 20.51 -13.22
N PRO A 307 -24.96 19.43 -14.03
CA PRO A 307 -23.80 18.78 -14.62
C PRO A 307 -23.34 19.62 -15.82
N GLY A 308 -22.44 20.58 -15.58
CA GLY A 308 -22.02 21.49 -16.65
C GLY A 308 -20.92 22.49 -16.30
N GLN A 309 -20.58 22.71 -15.03
CA GLN A 309 -19.37 23.48 -14.73
C GLN A 309 -18.14 22.56 -14.89
N PRO A 310 -17.29 22.76 -15.91
CA PRO A 310 -15.99 22.12 -15.93
C PRO A 310 -15.30 22.53 -14.63
N ARG A 311 -14.98 21.55 -13.76
CA ARG A 311 -14.00 21.82 -12.71
C ARG A 311 -12.76 22.38 -13.43
N PRO A 312 -12.19 23.50 -12.98
CA PRO A 312 -10.99 24.03 -13.62
C PRO A 312 -9.96 22.92 -13.58
N SER A 313 -9.62 22.43 -14.76
CA SER A 313 -8.50 21.53 -14.92
C SER A 313 -7.29 22.23 -14.33
N ARG A 314 -6.50 21.52 -13.54
CA ARG A 314 -5.27 22.05 -12.92
C ARG A 314 -4.14 21.17 -13.41
N ALA A 315 -3.08 21.76 -13.89
CA ALA A 315 -1.84 21.07 -14.23
C ALA A 315 -0.74 21.49 -13.25
N PHE A 316 0.15 20.57 -12.90
CA PHE A 316 1.31 20.87 -12.09
C PHE A 316 2.58 20.81 -12.92
N LEU A 317 3.45 21.78 -12.66
CA LEU A 317 4.75 21.92 -13.28
C LEU A 317 5.81 21.69 -12.20
N TYR A 318 6.63 20.67 -12.40
CA TYR A 318 7.68 20.24 -11.49
C TYR A 318 9.01 20.63 -12.09
N LYS A 319 9.79 21.45 -11.39
CA LYS A 319 11.13 21.84 -11.79
C LYS A 319 12.11 21.28 -10.78
N VAL A 320 13.05 20.47 -11.24
CA VAL A 320 14.05 19.80 -10.43
C VAL A 320 15.45 20.14 -10.95
N TRP A 321 16.35 20.55 -10.06
CA TRP A 321 17.72 20.91 -10.45
C TRP A 321 18.71 20.67 -9.32
N TRP A 322 19.94 20.35 -9.69
CA TRP A 322 21.05 20.29 -8.75
C TRP A 322 21.54 21.70 -8.42
N GLU A 323 21.92 21.93 -7.17
CA GLU A 323 22.56 23.17 -6.75
C GLU A 323 23.80 23.48 -7.63
N GLY A 324 23.88 24.70 -8.16
CA GLY A 324 24.97 25.12 -9.05
C GLY A 324 25.00 24.43 -10.43
N SER A 325 23.97 23.66 -10.81
CA SER A 325 23.83 23.15 -12.18
C SER A 325 23.00 24.12 -13.04
N ALA A 326 23.37 24.25 -14.32
CA ALA A 326 22.56 24.94 -15.33
C ALA A 326 21.44 24.06 -15.88
N THR A 327 21.52 22.74 -15.69
CA THR A 327 20.55 21.79 -16.19
C THR A 327 19.33 21.76 -15.29
N VAL A 328 18.19 22.09 -15.89
CA VAL A 328 16.90 22.06 -15.25
C VAL A 328 16.09 20.93 -15.85
N MET A 329 15.65 20.00 -15.00
CA MET A 329 14.74 18.94 -15.38
C MET A 329 13.32 19.40 -15.05
N ALA A 330 12.51 19.53 -16.08
CA ALA A 330 11.16 20.05 -15.96
C ALA A 330 10.14 19.00 -16.43
N TRP A 331 9.19 18.70 -15.57
CA TRP A 331 8.15 17.69 -15.81
C TRP A 331 6.78 18.29 -15.57
N THR A 332 5.78 17.81 -16.30
CA THR A 332 4.38 18.06 -15.96
C THR A 332 3.68 16.75 -15.72
N ASP A 333 2.73 16.75 -14.79
CA ASP A 333 1.83 15.63 -14.62
C ASP A 333 0.73 15.59 -15.67
N TRP A 334 0.61 16.64 -16.50
CA TRP A 334 -0.35 16.74 -17.58
C TRP A 334 0.02 15.88 -18.80
N ALA A 335 -0.97 15.54 -19.64
CA ALA A 335 -0.75 14.72 -20.84
C ALA A 335 0.06 15.42 -21.94
N THR A 336 0.08 16.75 -21.94
CA THR A 336 0.73 17.58 -22.96
C THR A 336 1.89 18.35 -22.34
N ALA A 337 2.97 18.56 -23.09
CA ALA A 337 4.07 19.40 -22.65
C ALA A 337 3.64 20.87 -22.55
N TYR A 338 4.26 21.61 -21.63
CA TYR A 338 4.02 23.04 -21.45
C TYR A 338 5.34 23.79 -21.42
N THR A 339 5.35 25.03 -21.93
CA THR A 339 6.47 25.95 -21.72
C THR A 339 6.03 26.97 -20.69
N HIS A 340 6.83 27.20 -19.65
CA HIS A 340 6.60 28.27 -18.66
C HIS A 340 7.93 28.90 -18.28
N ALA A 341 8.01 30.23 -18.36
CA ALA A 341 9.24 31.00 -18.10
C ALA A 341 10.46 30.52 -18.93
N GLY A 342 10.23 30.11 -20.19
CA GLY A 342 11.28 29.64 -21.10
C GLY A 342 11.80 28.22 -20.80
N ILE A 343 11.11 27.46 -19.95
CA ILE A 343 11.45 26.07 -19.61
C ILE A 343 10.35 25.15 -20.13
N ASP A 344 10.73 24.09 -20.85
CA ASP A 344 9.82 23.08 -21.36
C ASP A 344 9.59 21.95 -20.34
N TYR A 345 8.38 21.86 -19.83
CA TYR A 345 7.92 20.82 -18.90
C TYR A 345 7.38 19.64 -19.70
N LEU A 346 8.12 18.52 -19.67
CA LEU A 346 7.77 17.32 -20.42
C LEU A 346 6.77 16.44 -19.64
N PRO A 347 5.79 15.80 -20.32
CA PRO A 347 4.81 14.96 -19.65
C PRO A 347 5.47 13.71 -19.07
N ARG A 348 5.30 13.50 -17.76
CA ARG A 348 5.82 12.33 -17.02
C ARG A 348 4.74 11.78 -16.08
N ILE A 349 4.90 10.51 -15.69
CA ILE A 349 4.11 9.92 -14.62
C ILE A 349 4.71 10.40 -13.29
N VAL A 350 4.33 11.61 -12.90
CA VAL A 350 4.80 12.31 -11.71
C VAL A 350 3.62 12.87 -10.94
N GLU A 351 3.71 12.81 -9.61
CA GLU A 351 2.61 13.15 -8.73
C GLU A 351 3.18 13.66 -7.41
N HIS A 352 2.46 14.50 -6.71
CA HIS A 352 2.85 14.89 -5.38
C HIS A 352 1.69 14.80 -4.40
N LYS A 353 2.02 14.56 -3.15
CA LYS A 353 1.15 14.64 -2.01
C LYS A 353 1.58 15.88 -1.22
N GLY A 354 0.73 16.90 -1.26
CA GLY A 354 0.92 18.09 -0.45
C GLY A 354 0.95 17.76 1.03
N SER A 355 1.73 18.50 1.81
CA SER A 355 1.71 18.34 3.26
C SER A 355 0.44 18.97 3.84
N VAL A 356 0.06 18.53 5.03
CA VAL A 356 -0.79 19.38 5.87
C VAL A 356 0.05 20.61 6.20
N GLU A 357 -0.39 21.78 5.77
CA GLU A 357 0.28 23.02 6.15
C GLU A 357 0.18 23.16 7.66
N THR A 358 1.33 23.10 8.33
CA THR A 358 1.41 23.32 9.77
C THR A 358 2.20 24.59 10.00
N LEU A 359 1.83 25.34 11.05
CA LEU A 359 2.60 26.49 11.51
C LEU A 359 3.94 26.10 12.16
N ARG A 360 4.25 24.79 12.25
CA ARG A 360 5.48 24.29 12.85
C ARG A 360 6.60 24.28 11.79
N PRO A 361 7.67 25.06 11.98
CA PRO A 361 8.78 25.07 11.03
C PRO A 361 9.39 23.66 10.89
N GLY A 362 9.66 23.26 9.64
CA GLY A 362 10.36 22.01 9.34
C GLY A 362 9.55 20.71 9.42
N GLN A 363 8.22 20.78 9.64
CA GLN A 363 7.33 19.61 9.60
C GLN A 363 6.52 19.45 8.30
N SER A 364 6.52 20.48 7.44
CA SER A 364 5.85 20.44 6.14
C SER A 364 6.70 19.65 5.13
N GLU A 365 6.52 18.33 5.10
CA GLU A 365 7.13 17.43 4.12
C GLU A 365 6.17 17.18 2.96
N TRP A 366 6.63 17.44 1.74
CA TRP A 366 5.95 17.11 0.50
C TRP A 366 6.48 15.78 -0.01
N GLU A 367 5.60 14.89 -0.44
CA GLU A 367 6.02 13.63 -1.08
C GLU A 367 5.80 13.75 -2.59
N LEU A 368 6.80 13.42 -3.40
CA LEU A 368 6.76 13.39 -4.85
C LEU A 368 6.94 11.94 -5.30
N LEU A 369 5.94 11.37 -5.96
CA LEU A 369 5.95 10.05 -6.55
C LEU A 369 6.33 10.19 -8.03
N VAL A 370 7.40 9.54 -8.45
CA VAL A 370 7.88 9.62 -9.83
C VAL A 370 8.14 8.21 -10.34
N TYR A 371 7.53 7.85 -11.47
CA TYR A 371 7.89 6.62 -12.17
C TYR A 371 9.33 6.69 -12.67
N ASP A 372 10.04 5.58 -12.66
CA ASP A 372 11.42 5.51 -13.09
C ASP A 372 11.54 5.67 -14.61
N PHE A 373 12.39 6.60 -15.05
CA PHE A 373 12.66 6.85 -16.47
C PHE A 373 14.12 7.25 -16.66
N GLU A 374 14.59 7.17 -17.91
CA GLU A 374 15.95 7.54 -18.26
C GLU A 374 16.20 9.04 -18.05
N GLY A 375 17.26 9.39 -17.32
CA GLY A 375 17.56 10.77 -16.93
C GLY A 375 16.80 11.26 -15.70
N ASN A 376 16.08 10.38 -14.97
CA ASN A 376 15.47 10.77 -13.68
C ASN A 376 16.56 11.04 -12.62
N PRO A 377 16.68 12.27 -12.08
CA PRO A 377 17.70 12.64 -11.10
C PRO A 377 17.52 11.94 -9.75
N LEU A 378 16.33 11.39 -9.47
CA LEU A 378 16.07 10.65 -8.23
C LEU A 378 16.84 9.33 -8.16
N ARG A 379 17.30 8.78 -9.30
CA ARG A 379 18.20 7.62 -9.34
C ARG A 379 19.50 7.85 -8.56
N ALA A 380 19.92 9.11 -8.41
CA ALA A 380 21.07 9.49 -7.61
C ALA A 380 20.93 9.06 -6.13
N PHE A 381 19.72 9.02 -5.58
CA PHE A 381 19.49 8.65 -4.17
C PHE A 381 19.71 7.16 -3.93
N GLY A 382 19.23 6.30 -4.83
CA GLY A 382 19.37 4.85 -4.68
C GLY A 382 20.81 4.37 -4.75
N ARG A 383 21.68 5.12 -5.44
CA ARG A 383 23.09 4.76 -5.60
C ARG A 383 23.98 5.36 -4.50
N LEU A 384 23.49 6.33 -3.71
CA LEU A 384 24.28 7.23 -2.85
C LEU A 384 25.14 8.28 -3.62
N ALA A 385 24.64 8.77 -4.76
CA ALA A 385 25.34 9.63 -5.74
C ALA A 385 25.38 11.10 -5.37
N ARG A 386 24.74 11.42 -4.26
CA ARG A 386 24.30 12.77 -4.01
C ARG A 386 25.51 13.60 -3.59
N GLU A 387 26.10 14.29 -4.55
CA GLU A 387 27.19 15.24 -4.30
C GLU A 387 26.69 16.65 -3.99
N ARG A 388 25.45 16.95 -4.39
CA ARG A 388 24.85 18.29 -4.26
C ARG A 388 23.41 18.21 -3.78
N ARG A 389 22.86 19.34 -3.33
CA ARG A 389 21.43 19.42 -2.97
C ARG A 389 20.58 19.33 -4.23
N LEU A 390 19.52 18.53 -4.18
CA LEU A 390 18.51 18.46 -5.24
C LEU A 390 17.33 19.32 -4.85
N ASN A 391 17.08 20.37 -5.61
CA ASN A 391 15.98 21.29 -5.36
C ASN A 391 14.75 20.88 -6.17
N LEU A 392 13.58 21.18 -5.62
CA LEU A 392 12.27 20.94 -6.21
C LEU A 392 11.42 22.22 -6.09
N GLU A 393 10.85 22.63 -7.21
CA GLU A 393 9.85 23.67 -7.30
C GLU A 393 8.59 23.07 -7.95
N ILE A 394 7.43 23.30 -7.33
CA ILE A 394 6.12 22.84 -7.81
C ILE A 394 5.27 24.08 -8.05
N ARG A 395 4.78 24.21 -9.27
CA ARG A 395 3.82 25.25 -9.66
C ARG A 395 2.50 24.64 -10.10
N GLU A 396 1.44 25.41 -9.94
CA GLU A 396 0.07 25.07 -10.36
C GLU A 396 -0.39 26.06 -11.43
N CYS A 397 -0.93 25.56 -12.54
CA CYS A 397 -1.53 26.37 -13.60
C CYS A 397 -2.87 25.80 -14.08
N ASP A 398 -3.65 26.64 -14.75
CA ASP A 398 -4.71 26.18 -15.64
C ASP A 398 -4.05 25.61 -16.91
N PRO A 399 -4.33 24.37 -17.34
CA PRO A 399 -3.76 23.80 -18.56
C PRO A 399 -4.14 24.57 -19.83
N ALA A 400 -5.20 25.39 -19.80
CA ALA A 400 -5.50 26.29 -20.90
C ALA A 400 -4.53 27.49 -20.97
N VAL A 401 -3.87 27.85 -19.86
CA VAL A 401 -3.00 29.03 -19.75
C VAL A 401 -1.79 28.73 -18.85
N ALA A 402 -0.87 27.89 -19.33
CA ALA A 402 0.28 27.44 -18.56
C ALA A 402 1.19 28.57 -18.04
N ASP A 403 1.28 29.70 -18.75
CA ASP A 403 2.09 30.86 -18.36
C ASP A 403 1.65 31.53 -17.05
N THR A 404 0.45 31.22 -16.55
CA THR A 404 -0.07 31.70 -15.26
C THR A 404 0.35 30.84 -14.07
N ALA A 405 1.33 29.95 -14.23
CA ALA A 405 1.73 29.00 -13.20
C ALA A 405 2.20 29.68 -11.90
N ALA A 406 1.39 29.52 -10.84
CA ALA A 406 1.65 30.01 -9.50
C ALA A 406 2.54 29.06 -8.72
N LEU A 407 3.52 29.59 -7.97
CA LEU A 407 4.38 28.80 -7.11
C LEU A 407 3.58 28.25 -5.91
N VAL A 408 3.56 26.92 -5.76
CA VAL A 408 2.91 26.24 -4.64
C VAL A 408 3.93 25.80 -3.61
N PHE A 409 5.06 25.26 -4.06
CA PHE A 409 6.10 24.74 -3.18
C PHE A 409 7.49 24.95 -3.78
N SER A 410 8.46 25.28 -2.94
CA SER A 410 9.88 25.30 -3.28
C SER A 410 10.66 24.75 -2.09
N GLY A 411 11.54 23.79 -2.32
CA GLY A 411 12.33 23.17 -1.26
C GLY A 411 13.38 22.18 -1.75
N GLU A 412 13.98 21.45 -0.82
CA GLU A 412 15.03 20.45 -1.08
C GLU A 412 14.49 19.02 -0.94
N ILE A 413 14.85 18.13 -1.86
CA ILE A 413 14.57 16.70 -1.79
C ILE A 413 15.59 16.02 -0.85
N LYS A 414 15.10 15.51 0.28
CA LYS A 414 15.90 14.85 1.32
C LYS A 414 16.23 13.41 1.03
N ALA A 415 15.25 12.67 0.52
CA ALA A 415 15.34 11.24 0.30
C ALA A 415 14.44 10.85 -0.87
N ALA A 416 14.79 9.81 -1.62
CA ALA A 416 13.95 9.24 -2.66
C ALA A 416 14.08 7.71 -2.68
N PRO A 417 13.52 6.99 -1.69
CA PRO A 417 13.45 5.53 -1.74
C PRO A 417 12.70 5.06 -3.00
N SER A 418 13.23 4.04 -3.65
CA SER A 418 12.56 3.34 -4.75
C SER A 418 11.86 2.08 -4.23
N LYS A 419 10.61 1.87 -4.64
CA LYS A 419 9.89 0.60 -4.48
C LYS A 419 9.45 0.11 -5.85
N GLY A 420 10.19 -0.86 -6.40
CA GLY A 420 10.02 -1.26 -7.80
C GLY A 420 10.35 -0.07 -8.73
N PRO A 421 9.49 0.25 -9.71
CA PRO A 421 9.74 1.32 -10.66
C PRO A 421 9.30 2.71 -10.17
N ILE A 422 8.95 2.89 -8.89
CA ILE A 422 8.46 4.17 -8.38
C ILE A 422 9.42 4.71 -7.32
N PHE A 423 9.86 5.96 -7.51
CA PHE A 423 10.57 6.75 -6.51
C PHE A 423 9.58 7.56 -5.68
N THR A 424 9.72 7.48 -4.36
CA THR A 424 8.97 8.33 -3.42
C THR A 424 9.92 9.37 -2.84
N ALA A 425 10.11 10.48 -3.55
CA ALA A 425 10.90 11.60 -3.10
C ALA A 425 10.21 12.37 -1.96
N LYS A 426 10.94 12.71 -0.91
CA LYS A 426 10.48 13.55 0.20
C LYS A 426 11.18 14.89 0.14
N ALA A 427 10.42 15.96 -0.04
CA ALA A 427 10.91 17.32 -0.11
C ALA A 427 10.49 18.15 1.10
N ALA A 428 11.33 19.07 1.56
CA ALA A 428 11.00 19.99 2.66
C ALA A 428 11.46 21.41 2.32
N LEU A 429 10.69 22.41 2.76
CA LEU A 429 10.90 23.83 2.39
C LEU A 429 12.28 24.36 2.78
N PHE A 430 12.80 23.95 3.95
CA PHE A 430 14.12 24.33 4.46
C PHE A 430 15.08 23.14 4.60
N GLY A 431 14.77 22.00 3.95
CA GLY A 431 15.53 20.78 4.19
C GLY A 431 15.57 20.45 5.69
N ASP A 432 16.76 20.14 6.21
CA ASP A 432 17.03 19.98 7.64
C ASP A 432 17.64 21.23 8.29
N ALA A 433 17.72 22.36 7.58
CA ALA A 433 18.41 23.57 8.05
C ALA A 433 17.93 24.03 9.44
N LEU A 434 16.62 23.96 9.69
CA LEU A 434 16.00 24.36 10.97
C LEU A 434 16.16 23.33 12.09
N ARG A 435 16.69 22.14 11.81
CA ARG A 435 16.99 21.12 12.83
C ARG A 435 18.39 21.27 13.40
N PHE A 436 19.27 21.99 12.72
CA PHE A 436 20.61 22.25 13.23
C PHE A 436 20.58 23.32 14.32
N LEU A 437 21.27 23.05 15.41
CA LEU A 437 21.52 24.05 16.43
C LEU A 437 22.51 25.08 15.88
N VAL A 438 22.14 26.35 15.92
CA VAL A 438 22.99 27.47 15.53
C VAL A 438 23.38 28.25 16.79
N PRO A 439 24.67 28.61 16.98
CA PRO A 439 25.82 28.31 16.12
C PRO A 439 26.33 26.86 16.29
N GLN A 440 26.84 26.26 15.20
CA GLN A 440 27.54 24.96 15.24
C GLN A 440 28.97 25.14 15.76
N TYR A 441 29.12 25.72 16.94
CA TYR A 441 30.42 25.95 17.57
C TYR A 441 30.64 24.97 18.70
N TYR A 442 31.70 24.18 18.59
CA TYR A 442 32.13 23.27 19.65
C TYR A 442 33.39 23.81 20.31
N CYS A 443 33.42 23.81 21.65
CA CYS A 443 34.65 24.04 22.38
C CYS A 443 35.52 22.76 22.30
N GLN A 444 36.30 22.64 21.23
CA GLN A 444 37.16 21.50 20.93
C GLN A 444 38.59 21.96 20.59
N GLN A 445 39.56 21.05 20.68
CA GLN A 445 40.96 21.38 20.37
C GLN A 445 41.18 21.67 18.88
N GLY A 446 40.44 21.00 17.99
CA GLY A 446 40.47 21.26 16.54
C GLY A 446 39.79 22.57 16.15
N CYS A 447 40.16 23.11 14.99
CA CYS A 447 39.51 24.26 14.39
C CYS A 447 38.07 23.91 13.99
N ASN A 448 37.10 24.76 14.31
CA ASN A 448 35.72 24.58 13.84
C ASN A 448 35.53 25.01 12.36
N ASN A 449 36.48 25.76 11.80
CA ASN A 449 36.36 26.27 10.43
C ASN A 449 36.78 25.21 9.40
N VAL A 450 36.10 25.22 8.26
CA VAL A 450 36.50 24.47 7.07
C VAL A 450 37.52 25.32 6.30
N LEU A 451 38.59 24.72 5.79
CA LEU A 451 39.57 25.44 4.97
C LEU A 451 38.86 26.06 3.76
N GLY A 452 39.01 27.38 3.58
CA GLY A 452 38.35 28.10 2.50
C GLY A 452 37.03 28.78 2.87
N ASP A 453 36.48 28.51 4.06
CA ASP A 453 35.28 29.22 4.49
C ASP A 453 35.58 30.70 4.84
N GLU A 454 34.52 31.51 4.92
CA GLU A 454 34.64 32.96 5.15
C GLU A 454 35.36 33.29 6.47
N LEU A 455 35.18 32.45 7.50
CA LEU A 455 35.79 32.63 8.81
C LEU A 455 37.27 32.25 8.81
N CYS A 456 37.66 31.24 8.04
CA CYS A 456 39.03 30.84 7.77
C CYS A 456 39.72 31.93 6.95
N GLY A 457 39.08 32.47 5.92
CA GLY A 457 39.61 33.56 5.10
C GLY A 457 40.79 33.22 4.20
N ILE A 458 41.13 31.93 4.10
CA ILE A 458 42.03 31.45 3.05
C ILE A 458 41.26 31.39 1.75
N ASP A 459 41.78 31.98 0.69
CA ASP A 459 41.24 31.82 -0.65
C ASP A 459 41.59 30.41 -1.17
N ILE A 460 40.61 29.51 -1.12
CA ILE A 460 40.80 28.11 -1.52
C ILE A 460 40.95 27.97 -3.04
N GLU A 461 40.39 28.88 -3.83
CA GLU A 461 40.53 28.86 -5.29
C GLU A 461 41.97 29.18 -5.71
N ALA A 462 42.68 30.02 -4.96
CA ALA A 462 44.09 30.28 -5.17
C ALA A 462 44.99 29.05 -4.91
N LEU A 463 44.50 28.07 -4.13
CA LEU A 463 45.21 26.83 -3.79
C LEU A 463 44.84 25.65 -4.69
N LYS A 464 43.91 25.86 -5.63
CA LYS A 464 43.41 24.84 -6.55
C LYS A 464 44.50 24.39 -7.51
N VAL A 465 44.68 23.08 -7.62
CA VAL A 465 45.60 22.47 -8.61
C VAL A 465 44.78 21.70 -9.64
N ALA A 466 44.89 22.12 -10.90
CA ALA A 466 44.26 21.42 -12.02
C ALA A 466 45.07 20.18 -12.42
N GLY A 467 44.36 19.12 -12.81
CA GLY A 467 44.93 17.89 -13.33
C GLY A 467 43.93 17.11 -14.19
N THR A 468 44.33 15.91 -14.59
CA THR A 468 43.49 14.98 -15.35
C THR A 468 43.64 13.56 -14.82
N ILE A 469 42.55 12.77 -14.84
CA ILE A 469 42.60 11.35 -14.42
C ILE A 469 43.50 10.57 -15.39
N ALA A 470 44.57 9.97 -14.88
CA ALA A 470 45.47 9.10 -15.63
C ALA A 470 45.06 7.63 -15.54
N ALA A 471 44.66 7.18 -14.36
CA ALA A 471 44.16 5.81 -14.14
C ALA A 471 43.13 5.79 -13.01
N LEU A 472 42.21 4.83 -13.09
CA LEU A 472 41.14 4.63 -12.11
C LEU A 472 41.09 3.15 -11.70
N ASP A 473 41.24 2.89 -10.41
CA ASP A 473 41.08 1.56 -9.81
C ASP A 473 40.24 1.66 -8.52
N GLY A 474 38.92 1.59 -8.68
CA GLY A 474 37.96 1.72 -7.59
C GLY A 474 38.07 3.06 -6.86
N VAL A 475 38.67 3.05 -5.67
CA VAL A 475 38.90 4.24 -4.81
C VAL A 475 40.29 4.85 -4.98
N VAL A 476 41.15 4.24 -5.78
CA VAL A 476 42.49 4.75 -6.08
C VAL A 476 42.44 5.45 -7.43
N VAL A 477 42.84 6.72 -7.45
CA VAL A 477 42.83 7.56 -8.66
C VAL A 477 44.22 8.14 -8.86
N ASP A 478 44.83 7.83 -10.00
CA ASP A 478 46.09 8.46 -10.40
C ASP A 478 45.77 9.69 -11.26
N ILE A 479 46.36 10.82 -10.93
CA ILE A 479 46.09 12.12 -11.54
C ILE A 479 47.37 12.68 -12.09
N THR A 480 47.38 13.08 -13.36
CA THR A 480 48.44 13.87 -13.96
C THR A 480 48.22 15.35 -13.61
N CYS A 481 49.19 15.99 -12.97
CA CYS A 481 49.13 17.42 -12.64
C CYS A 481 50.53 18.04 -12.63
N ALA A 482 50.60 19.37 -12.72
CA ALA A 482 51.86 20.09 -12.92
C ALA A 482 52.84 19.99 -11.74
N SER A 483 52.37 19.63 -10.54
CA SER A 483 53.20 19.51 -9.34
C SER A 483 52.84 18.28 -8.52
N ALA A 484 53.78 17.34 -8.39
CA ALA A 484 53.69 16.27 -7.40
C ALA A 484 53.89 16.89 -6.01
N ALA A 485 52.79 17.06 -5.27
CA ALA A 485 52.85 17.61 -3.94
C ALA A 485 53.39 16.54 -2.96
N ALA A 486 53.94 16.99 -1.82
CA ALA A 486 54.36 16.07 -0.77
C ALA A 486 53.21 15.14 -0.35
N ALA A 487 53.55 13.97 0.20
CA ALA A 487 52.57 13.04 0.70
C ALA A 487 51.57 13.74 1.66
N ASP A 488 50.30 13.35 1.53
CA ASP A 488 49.15 13.84 2.28
C ASP A 488 48.90 15.36 2.21
N THR A 489 49.46 16.03 1.20
CA THR A 489 49.12 17.43 0.90
C THR A 489 47.63 17.64 0.71
N TYR A 490 46.97 16.72 0.00
CA TYR A 490 45.55 16.81 -0.31
C TYR A 490 44.68 15.99 0.64
N ALA A 491 45.27 15.26 1.59
CA ALA A 491 44.51 14.49 2.57
C ALA A 491 43.65 15.42 3.44
N LEU A 492 42.42 14.99 3.76
CA LEU A 492 41.38 15.79 4.42
C LEU A 492 40.87 16.98 3.59
N GLY A 493 41.32 17.11 2.34
CA GLY A 493 40.74 18.01 1.35
C GLY A 493 39.67 17.32 0.53
N PHE A 494 39.32 17.94 -0.60
CA PHE A 494 38.43 17.36 -1.58
C PHE A 494 38.97 17.53 -2.99
N ALA A 495 38.50 16.66 -3.88
CA ALA A 495 38.79 16.69 -5.30
C ALA A 495 37.47 16.73 -6.07
N GLU A 496 37.43 17.60 -7.06
CA GLU A 496 36.34 17.78 -8.01
C GLU A 496 36.71 17.07 -9.31
N PHE A 497 35.94 16.07 -9.72
CA PHE A 497 36.16 15.29 -10.93
C PHE A 497 35.06 15.61 -11.95
N GLY A 498 35.44 15.90 -13.20
CA GLY A 498 34.50 16.27 -14.26
C GLY A 498 34.09 17.74 -14.21
N ALA A 499 32.95 18.06 -14.82
CA ALA A 499 32.36 19.40 -14.85
C ALA A 499 30.85 19.30 -15.04
N GLY A 500 30.13 20.39 -14.72
CA GLY A 500 28.68 20.45 -14.94
C GLY A 500 27.90 19.43 -14.12
N ASP A 501 27.01 18.69 -14.79
CA ASP A 501 26.14 17.67 -14.16
C ASP A 501 26.90 16.40 -13.78
N ASP A 502 28.00 16.12 -14.45
CA ASP A 502 28.87 14.98 -14.17
C ASP A 502 29.91 15.32 -13.09
N LEU A 503 29.82 16.49 -12.44
CA LEU A 503 30.76 16.85 -11.39
C LEU A 503 30.59 15.93 -10.18
N GLU A 504 31.65 15.18 -9.90
CA GLU A 504 31.76 14.32 -8.72
C GLU A 504 32.70 14.96 -7.69
N LEU A 505 32.22 15.17 -6.47
CA LEU A 505 33.07 15.63 -5.36
C LEU A 505 33.50 14.43 -4.53
N ARG A 506 34.79 14.33 -4.22
CA ARG A 506 35.30 13.28 -3.33
C ARG A 506 36.20 13.84 -2.25
N PHE A 507 36.01 13.34 -1.04
CA PHE A 507 36.97 13.57 0.03
C PHE A 507 38.21 12.71 -0.22
N VAL A 508 39.37 13.34 -0.07
CA VAL A 508 40.66 12.68 -0.24
C VAL A 508 41.12 12.17 1.12
N LEU A 509 41.19 10.85 1.26
CA LEU A 509 41.65 10.20 2.49
C LEU A 509 43.17 10.24 2.59
N ARG A 510 43.87 10.02 1.47
CA ARG A 510 45.33 10.04 1.37
C ARG A 510 45.77 10.54 0.00
N SER A 511 46.96 11.13 -0.06
CA SER A 511 47.58 11.51 -1.33
C SER A 511 49.06 11.17 -1.34
N ALA A 512 49.58 10.55 -2.39
CA ALA A 512 51.01 10.23 -2.52
C ALA A 512 51.57 10.74 -3.86
N PRO A 513 52.77 11.34 -3.89
CA PRO A 513 53.38 11.77 -5.14
C PRO A 513 53.67 10.57 -6.03
N ILE A 514 53.39 10.71 -7.32
CA ILE A 514 53.79 9.75 -8.37
C ILE A 514 54.55 10.50 -9.47
N ALA A 515 55.22 9.78 -10.36
CA ALA A 515 55.94 10.40 -11.48
C ALA A 515 54.96 11.20 -12.36
N GLY A 516 55.11 12.53 -12.40
CA GLY A 516 54.27 13.42 -13.20
C GLY A 516 52.87 13.68 -12.63
N GLY A 517 52.64 13.44 -11.33
CA GLY A 517 51.31 13.66 -10.77
C GLY A 517 51.12 13.26 -9.30
N GLN A 518 49.87 12.94 -8.95
CA GLN A 518 49.44 12.56 -7.61
C GLN A 518 48.57 11.30 -7.65
N ARG A 519 48.82 10.35 -6.76
CA ARG A 519 47.89 9.24 -6.45
C ARG A 519 47.00 9.64 -5.30
N LEU A 520 45.69 9.56 -5.48
CA LEU A 520 44.70 9.81 -4.44
C LEU A 520 44.01 8.52 -4.03
N THR A 521 43.75 8.39 -2.73
CA THR A 521 42.77 7.44 -2.20
C THR A 521 41.54 8.24 -1.80
N VAL A 522 40.45 8.12 -2.55
CA VAL A 522 39.19 8.83 -2.30
C VAL A 522 38.26 8.02 -1.41
N HIS A 523 37.31 8.68 -0.74
CA HIS A 523 36.41 8.02 0.21
C HIS A 523 35.40 7.06 -0.45
N ARG A 524 35.08 7.28 -1.73
CA ARG A 524 34.13 6.46 -2.52
C ARG A 524 34.57 6.43 -3.99
N PRO A 525 34.27 5.35 -4.73
CA PRO A 525 34.62 5.26 -6.15
C PRO A 525 33.92 6.34 -6.99
N LEU A 526 34.53 6.68 -8.12
CA LEU A 526 33.95 7.55 -9.16
C LEU A 526 32.97 6.76 -10.02
N TRP A 527 31.93 7.41 -10.53
CA TRP A 527 30.83 6.74 -11.22
C TRP A 527 30.64 7.19 -12.65
N SER A 528 30.75 8.49 -12.90
CA SER A 528 30.65 9.08 -14.24
C SER A 528 32.02 9.44 -14.79
N SER A 529 32.94 9.86 -13.92
CA SER A 529 34.27 10.33 -14.33
C SER A 529 35.12 9.18 -14.86
N ALA A 530 35.57 9.32 -16.11
CA ALA A 530 36.46 8.37 -16.78
C ALA A 530 37.90 8.90 -16.87
N VAL A 531 38.82 8.03 -17.30
CA VAL A 531 40.19 8.44 -17.62
C VAL A 531 40.17 9.62 -18.60
N ALA A 532 41.12 10.54 -18.42
CA ALA A 532 41.23 11.85 -19.07
C ALA A 532 40.20 12.92 -18.65
N ALA A 533 39.29 12.64 -17.73
CA ALA A 533 38.44 13.68 -17.14
C ALA A 533 39.27 14.72 -16.39
N ALA A 534 38.83 15.98 -16.46
CA ALA A 534 39.44 17.08 -15.71
C ALA A 534 39.24 16.88 -14.20
N VAL A 535 40.25 17.26 -13.42
CA VAL A 535 40.22 17.20 -11.96
C VAL A 535 40.71 18.53 -11.39
N ALA A 536 40.04 19.03 -10.36
CA ALA A 536 40.53 20.09 -9.51
C ALA A 536 40.79 19.55 -8.10
N LEU A 537 42.04 19.73 -7.64
CA LEU A 537 42.49 19.29 -6.34
C LEU A 537 42.57 20.47 -5.38
N TYR A 538 41.92 20.31 -4.23
CA TYR A 538 41.96 21.29 -3.16
C TYR A 538 42.71 20.67 -1.97
N PRO A 539 43.71 21.37 -1.42
CA PRO A 539 44.49 20.81 -0.32
C PRO A 539 43.65 20.73 0.95
N GLY A 540 44.02 19.83 1.86
CA GLY A 540 43.29 19.66 3.11
C GLY A 540 43.92 20.40 4.29
N CYS A 541 43.16 20.49 5.38
CA CYS A 541 43.61 20.98 6.66
C CYS A 541 43.25 19.94 7.72
N ASP A 542 44.21 19.53 8.55
CA ASP A 542 43.99 18.63 9.68
C ASP A 542 43.28 19.28 10.88
N GLN A 543 42.88 20.55 10.72
CA GLN A 543 42.24 21.38 11.73
C GLN A 543 43.08 21.57 13.01
N GLN A 544 44.39 21.30 12.98
CA GLN A 544 45.27 21.52 14.12
C GLN A 544 45.91 22.91 14.09
N TYR A 545 46.05 23.52 15.27
CA TYR A 545 46.65 24.85 15.41
C TYR A 545 48.11 24.89 14.94
N TYR A 546 48.92 23.91 15.36
CA TYR A 546 50.34 23.83 15.02
C TYR A 546 50.62 23.04 13.72
N GLY A 547 49.62 22.35 13.18
CA GLY A 547 49.71 21.58 11.94
C GLY A 547 49.09 22.33 10.77
N GLY A 548 47.86 21.98 10.40
CA GLY A 548 47.15 22.49 9.24
C GLY A 548 46.98 24.00 9.22
N CYS A 549 46.64 24.66 10.33
CA CYS A 549 46.53 26.12 10.32
C CYS A 549 47.89 26.83 10.19
N ALA A 550 48.95 26.25 10.76
CA ALA A 550 50.32 26.74 10.59
C ALA A 550 50.80 26.62 9.14
N ARG A 551 50.43 25.52 8.46
CA ARG A 551 50.75 25.26 7.06
C ARG A 551 50.30 26.39 6.12
N TYR A 552 49.17 27.02 6.41
CA TYR A 552 48.63 28.15 5.64
C TYR A 552 48.90 29.51 6.29
N ALA A 553 49.75 29.56 7.33
CA ALA A 553 50.02 30.77 8.11
C ALA A 553 48.74 31.47 8.66
N ASN A 554 47.69 30.70 8.95
CA ASN A 554 46.36 31.20 9.28
C ASN A 554 45.93 30.95 10.74
N GLN A 555 46.91 30.90 11.64
CA GLN A 555 46.66 30.64 13.06
C GLN A 555 45.85 31.75 13.74
N ALA A 556 45.94 32.99 13.25
CA ALA A 556 45.19 34.13 13.77
C ALA A 556 43.66 33.99 13.60
N ARG A 557 43.22 33.20 12.62
CA ARG A 557 41.79 32.89 12.37
C ARG A 557 41.43 31.48 12.84
N PHE A 558 42.23 30.89 13.73
CA PHE A 558 41.93 29.60 14.33
C PHE A 558 40.69 29.72 15.23
N PHE A 559 39.64 29.00 14.86
CA PHE A 559 38.35 29.06 15.55
C PHE A 559 38.10 27.80 16.40
N GLY A 560 39.14 27.33 17.08
CA GLY A 560 39.11 26.24 18.06
C GLY A 560 39.74 26.68 19.39
N ALA A 561 39.81 25.75 20.36
CA ALA A 561 40.39 25.99 21.68
C ALA A 561 41.61 25.07 21.89
N PRO A 562 42.81 25.44 21.38
CA PRO A 562 43.97 24.54 21.35
C PRO A 562 44.54 24.24 22.73
N HIS A 563 44.24 25.09 23.72
CA HIS A 563 44.66 24.96 25.12
C HIS A 563 43.50 24.60 26.05
N LYS A 564 42.41 24.05 25.50
CA LYS A 564 41.27 23.57 26.30
C LYS A 564 41.78 22.53 27.32
N PRO A 565 41.52 22.71 28.63
CA PRO A 565 41.93 21.75 29.64
C PRO A 565 41.24 20.38 29.50
N ASP A 566 41.98 19.31 29.76
CA ASP A 566 41.52 17.92 29.62
C ASP A 566 40.28 17.60 30.48
N TYR A 567 40.09 18.27 31.63
CA TYR A 567 38.95 17.99 32.52
C TYR A 567 37.59 18.32 31.90
N ILE A 568 37.51 19.16 30.85
CA ILE A 568 36.26 19.47 30.16
C ILE A 568 35.75 18.27 29.34
N GLU A 569 36.58 17.27 29.02
CA GLU A 569 36.14 16.00 28.41
C GLU A 569 35.49 15.05 29.41
N SER A 570 35.83 15.17 30.70
CA SER A 570 35.35 14.29 31.77
C SER A 570 33.94 14.63 32.28
N VAL A 571 33.46 15.84 32.00
CA VAL A 571 32.07 16.22 32.29
C VAL A 571 31.23 15.74 31.13
N ASP A 572 30.90 14.45 31.18
CA ASP A 572 29.99 13.74 30.30
C ASP A 572 28.82 14.68 29.96
N SER A 573 28.87 15.32 28.79
CA SER A 573 27.85 16.28 28.38
C SER A 573 26.56 15.48 28.42
N GLY A 574 25.68 15.71 29.39
CA GLY A 574 24.55 14.84 29.74
C GLY A 574 23.55 14.56 28.60
N VAL A 575 23.83 15.04 27.39
CA VAL A 575 23.25 14.62 26.12
C VAL A 575 23.88 13.28 25.70
N LYS A 576 23.36 12.18 26.25
CA LYS A 576 23.60 10.84 25.68
C LYS A 576 23.08 10.84 24.25
N SER A 577 23.95 10.70 23.25
CA SER A 577 23.52 10.38 21.89
C SER A 577 22.76 9.05 21.94
N LYS A 578 21.47 9.07 21.61
CA LYS A 578 20.73 7.84 21.36
C LYS A 578 21.35 7.19 20.13
N VAL A 579 22.23 6.22 20.35
CA VAL A 579 22.62 5.26 19.31
C VAL A 579 21.37 4.42 19.03
N GLY A 580 20.75 4.67 17.87
CA GLY A 580 19.59 3.91 17.41
C GLY A 580 19.94 2.44 17.21
N LYS A 581 19.00 1.56 17.57
CA LYS A 581 18.99 0.15 17.16
C LYS A 581 18.80 0.01 15.67
#